data_AF-A0A356B8E3-F1
#
_entry.id   AF-A0A356B8E3-F1
#
_cell.length_a   1.000
_cell.length_b   1.000
_cell.length_c   1.000
_cell.angle_alpha   90.00
_cell.angle_beta   90.00
_cell.angle_gamma   90.00
#
_symmetry.space_group_name_H-M   'P 1'
#
loop_
_entity.id
_entity.type
_entity.pdbx_description
1 polymer ?
#
loop_
_entity_poly.entity_id
_entity_poly.type
_entity_poly.pdbx_seq_one_letter_code
_entity_poly.pdbx_strand_id
1 'polypeptide(L)'
;AKWHQPQLPFLYVQLANYLEKSPEPTESGWAALREAQRRVQDEPNTAMVVAIDVGEWNDIHPVDKKTLGQRLALAARAVALGEDVQYQGPQLQSVKAQGDKLLLSFDQQLVLKPGQSFAIAGSDGQYRWAQVTLQGKQLVLSHADIKAPVQVRYAWADNPDAVLYNQAGLPASPFVYPAE
;
A
#
# COMPACT_ATOMS: atom_id res chain seq x y z
N ALA A 1 14.37 -21.74 18.09
CA ALA A 1 14.24 -20.40 18.71
C ALA A 1 13.94 -20.54 20.21
N LYS A 2 14.39 -19.60 21.06
CA LYS A 2 14.27 -19.66 22.55
C LYS A 2 12.83 -19.75 23.08
N TRP A 3 11.85 -19.31 22.29
CA TRP A 3 10.44 -19.27 22.68
C TRP A 3 9.72 -20.62 22.52
N HIS A 4 10.32 -21.60 21.84
CA HIS A 4 9.73 -22.92 21.56
C HIS A 4 8.31 -22.89 20.95
N GLN A 5 7.93 -21.78 20.31
CA GLN A 5 6.65 -21.59 19.63
C GLN A 5 6.91 -21.33 18.15
N PRO A 6 6.99 -22.37 17.30
CA PRO A 6 7.33 -22.22 15.89
C PRO A 6 6.23 -21.54 15.07
N GLN A 7 5.00 -21.46 15.59
CA GLN A 7 3.84 -20.81 14.97
C GLN A 7 3.44 -19.53 15.71
N LEU A 8 4.35 -18.93 16.48
CA LEU A 8 4.04 -17.71 17.24
C LEU A 8 3.62 -16.60 16.26
N PRO A 9 2.41 -16.03 16.41
CA PRO A 9 1.97 -14.92 15.57
C PRO A 9 2.87 -13.69 15.74
N PHE A 10 3.23 -13.05 14.63
CA PHE A 10 3.98 -11.81 14.61
C PHE A 10 3.18 -10.69 13.96
N LEU A 11 2.84 -9.67 14.73
CA LEU A 11 2.02 -8.56 14.28
C LEU A 11 2.80 -7.25 14.40
N TYR A 12 2.76 -6.42 13.37
CA TYR A 12 3.49 -5.16 13.34
C TYR A 12 2.74 -4.10 12.55
N VAL A 13 3.17 -2.85 12.74
CA VAL A 13 2.59 -1.67 12.10
C VAL A 13 3.57 -1.16 11.05
N GLN A 14 3.08 -0.92 9.84
CA GLN A 14 3.83 -0.19 8.82
C GLN A 14 4.11 1.24 9.29
N LEU A 15 5.21 1.86 8.84
CA LEU A 15 5.46 3.27 9.14
C LEU A 15 4.33 4.17 8.65
N ALA A 16 3.87 5.07 9.52
CA ALA A 16 2.85 6.06 9.21
C ALA A 16 3.42 7.22 8.38
N ASN A 17 2.54 8.10 7.91
CA ASN A 17 2.90 9.32 7.19
C ASN A 17 3.77 10.25 8.05
N TYR A 18 4.73 10.89 7.39
CA TYR A 18 5.63 11.87 8.01
C TYR A 18 6.14 12.83 6.94
N LEU A 19 6.49 14.06 7.32
CA LEU A 19 6.92 15.18 6.46
C LEU A 19 5.82 15.80 5.59
N GLU A 20 6.16 16.92 4.95
CA GLU A 20 5.28 17.59 3.99
C GLU A 20 5.03 16.71 2.74
N LYS A 21 3.88 16.94 2.09
CA LYS A 21 3.56 16.23 0.85
C LYS A 21 4.41 16.76 -0.28
N SER A 22 4.95 15.86 -1.10
CA SER A 22 5.56 16.24 -2.37
C SER A 22 4.47 16.47 -3.43
N PRO A 23 4.52 17.59 -4.19
CA PRO A 23 3.58 17.82 -5.29
C PRO A 23 3.85 16.91 -6.50
N GLU A 24 5.09 16.41 -6.65
CA GLU A 24 5.51 15.55 -7.76
C GLU A 24 5.91 14.15 -7.26
N PRO A 25 5.88 13.12 -8.13
CA PRO A 25 6.43 11.81 -7.80
C PRO A 25 7.94 11.95 -7.51
N THR A 26 8.39 11.44 -6.38
CA THR A 26 9.79 11.53 -5.94
C THR A 26 10.30 10.19 -5.44
N GLU A 27 11.61 10.08 -5.27
CA GLU A 27 12.18 9.01 -4.47
C GLU A 27 11.91 9.24 -2.99
N SER A 28 11.64 8.16 -2.26
CA SER A 28 11.38 8.22 -0.81
C SER A 28 11.97 6.99 -0.13
N GLY A 29 12.96 7.22 0.73
CA GLY A 29 13.50 6.17 1.60
C GLY A 29 12.45 5.65 2.58
N TRP A 30 11.48 6.49 2.96
CA TRP A 30 10.37 6.11 3.82
C TRP A 30 9.42 5.14 3.10
N ALA A 31 9.09 5.40 1.84
CA ALA A 31 8.31 4.49 1.01
C ALA A 31 9.04 3.17 0.73
N ALA A 32 10.35 3.21 0.45
CA ALA A 32 11.17 2.02 0.30
C ALA A 32 11.15 1.15 1.56
N LEU A 33 11.24 1.75 2.75
CA LEU A 33 11.12 1.04 4.02
C LEU A 33 9.71 0.46 4.23
N ARG A 34 8.65 1.18 3.85
CA ARG A 34 7.28 0.66 3.89
C ARG A 34 7.07 -0.53 2.95
N GLU A 35 7.69 -0.53 1.78
CA GLU A 35 7.67 -1.67 0.85
C GLU A 35 8.42 -2.87 1.42
N ALA A 36 9.59 -2.65 2.06
CA ALA A 36 10.29 -3.71 2.77
C ALA A 36 9.42 -4.29 3.91
N GLN A 37 8.74 -3.44 4.68
CA GLN A 37 7.75 -3.86 5.69
C GLN A 37 6.59 -4.64 5.04
N ARG A 38 6.09 -4.22 3.88
CA ARG A 38 5.01 -4.92 3.17
C ARG A 38 5.42 -6.33 2.78
N ARG A 39 6.63 -6.53 2.23
CA ARG A 39 7.11 -7.85 1.82
C ARG A 39 7.24 -8.84 2.99
N VAL A 40 7.55 -8.36 4.20
CA VAL A 40 7.61 -9.21 5.41
C VAL A 40 6.24 -9.83 5.76
N GLN A 41 5.12 -9.25 5.29
CA GLN A 41 3.79 -9.78 5.59
C GLN A 41 3.55 -11.16 4.96
N ASP A 42 4.34 -11.53 3.95
CA ASP A 42 4.21 -12.79 3.22
C ASP A 42 4.82 -13.98 4.01
N GLU A 43 5.50 -13.70 5.13
CA GLU A 43 6.00 -14.72 6.05
C GLU A 43 4.85 -15.44 6.80
N PRO A 44 5.01 -16.72 7.17
CA PRO A 44 3.99 -17.45 7.91
C PRO A 44 3.63 -16.78 9.25
N ASN A 45 2.36 -16.88 9.65
CA ASN A 45 1.81 -16.35 10.91
C ASN A 45 2.10 -14.87 11.15
N THR A 46 2.23 -14.09 10.08
CA THR A 46 2.61 -12.68 10.15
C THR A 46 1.47 -11.79 9.66
N ALA A 47 1.27 -10.66 10.32
CA ALA A 47 0.32 -9.64 9.88
C ALA A 47 0.89 -8.23 10.02
N MET A 48 0.76 -7.46 8.95
CA MET A 48 1.05 -6.03 8.95
C MET A 48 -0.25 -5.24 8.99
N VAL A 49 -0.29 -4.17 9.79
CA VAL A 49 -1.33 -3.14 9.67
C VAL A 49 -0.77 -1.90 8.98
N VAL A 50 -1.49 -1.43 7.97
CA VAL A 50 -1.12 -0.24 7.20
C VAL A 50 -1.47 1.03 8.00
N ALA A 51 -0.60 2.04 7.93
CA ALA A 51 -0.70 3.27 8.73
C ALA A 51 -0.57 4.58 7.93
N ILE A 52 -0.58 4.52 6.60
CA ILE A 52 -0.36 5.69 5.73
C ILE A 52 -1.51 6.71 5.73
N ASP A 53 -2.59 6.45 6.47
CA ASP A 53 -3.78 7.32 6.56
C ASP A 53 -3.99 7.91 7.96
N VAL A 54 -3.12 7.58 8.93
CA VAL A 54 -3.27 7.97 10.35
C VAL A 54 -2.04 8.70 10.91
N GLY A 55 -1.12 9.15 10.05
CA GLY A 55 0.06 9.94 10.43
C GLY A 55 -0.06 11.42 10.10
N GLU A 56 0.81 12.22 10.70
CA GLU A 56 0.84 13.67 10.64
C GLU A 56 2.14 14.14 9.97
N TRP A 57 2.05 15.22 9.20
CA TRP A 57 3.19 15.73 8.45
C TRP A 57 4.30 16.29 9.35
N ASN A 58 3.94 16.79 10.54
CA ASN A 58 4.83 17.52 11.45
C ASN A 58 5.22 16.74 12.72
N ASP A 59 4.75 15.52 12.90
CA ASP A 59 5.10 14.68 14.05
C ASP A 59 5.35 13.24 13.60
N ILE A 60 6.53 12.71 13.96
CA ILE A 60 6.89 11.32 13.70
C ILE A 60 6.17 10.34 14.65
N HIS A 61 5.47 10.84 15.67
CA HIS A 61 4.72 10.06 16.66
C HIS A 61 3.20 10.22 16.50
N PRO A 62 2.54 9.44 15.62
CA PRO A 62 1.14 9.70 15.33
C PRO A 62 0.18 9.69 16.51
N VAL A 63 -0.74 10.64 16.61
CA VAL A 63 -1.60 10.72 17.81
C VAL A 63 -2.72 9.68 17.78
N ASP A 64 -3.20 9.28 16.60
CA ASP A 64 -4.25 8.28 16.45
C ASP A 64 -3.74 6.83 16.60
N LYS A 65 -3.31 6.50 17.82
CA LYS A 65 -2.95 5.13 18.19
C LYS A 65 -4.17 4.21 18.29
N LYS A 66 -5.37 4.77 18.46
CA LYS A 66 -6.61 4.00 18.65
C LYS A 66 -6.98 3.27 17.37
N THR A 67 -6.93 3.94 16.22
CA THR A 67 -7.20 3.31 14.92
C THR A 67 -6.22 2.17 14.64
N LEU A 68 -4.92 2.36 14.92
CA LEU A 68 -3.92 1.31 14.77
C LEU A 68 -4.16 0.13 15.72
N GLY A 69 -4.53 0.40 16.98
CA GLY A 69 -4.90 -0.64 17.94
C GLY A 69 -6.10 -1.48 17.48
N GLN A 70 -7.11 -0.85 16.88
CA GLN A 70 -8.27 -1.54 16.32
C GLN A 70 -7.88 -2.43 15.12
N ARG A 71 -7.01 -1.94 14.23
CA ARG A 71 -6.49 -2.73 13.11
C ARG A 71 -5.67 -3.93 13.60
N LEU A 72 -4.83 -3.74 14.61
CA LEU A 72 -4.06 -4.82 15.23
C LEU A 72 -4.97 -5.86 15.88
N ALA A 73 -6.07 -5.43 16.50
CA ALA A 73 -7.06 -6.37 17.05
C ALA A 73 -7.71 -7.23 15.95
N LEU A 74 -8.05 -6.65 14.79
CA LEU A 74 -8.54 -7.42 13.63
C LEU A 74 -7.49 -8.42 13.15
N ALA A 75 -6.23 -7.98 13.01
CA ALA A 75 -5.13 -8.83 12.58
C ALA A 75 -4.86 -9.99 13.56
N ALA A 76 -4.94 -9.72 14.88
CA ALA A 76 -4.79 -10.76 15.91
C ALA A 76 -5.93 -11.78 15.86
N ARG A 77 -7.17 -11.34 15.68
CA ARG A 77 -8.31 -12.26 15.52
C ARG A 77 -8.13 -13.18 14.32
N ALA A 78 -7.68 -12.64 13.19
CA ALA A 78 -7.44 -13.45 12.00
C ALA A 78 -6.24 -14.41 12.16
N VAL A 79 -5.06 -13.89 12.54
CA VAL A 79 -3.81 -14.66 12.48
C VAL A 79 -3.53 -15.45 13.76
N ALA A 80 -3.87 -14.92 14.93
CA ALA A 80 -3.63 -15.61 16.20
C ALA A 80 -4.80 -16.47 16.66
N LEU A 81 -6.04 -16.07 16.36
CA LEU A 81 -7.25 -16.78 16.80
C LEU A 81 -7.93 -17.60 15.69
N GLY A 82 -7.53 -17.42 14.42
CA GLY A 82 -8.08 -18.17 13.29
C GLY A 82 -9.51 -17.78 12.92
N GLU A 83 -9.95 -16.57 13.30
CA GLU A 83 -11.28 -16.08 12.96
C GLU A 83 -11.36 -15.59 11.51
N ASP A 84 -12.50 -15.84 10.84
CA ASP A 84 -12.79 -15.30 9.51
C ASP A 84 -13.21 -13.83 9.60
N VAL A 85 -12.22 -12.94 9.63
CA VAL A 85 -12.41 -11.48 9.70
C VAL A 85 -11.52 -10.75 8.71
N GLN A 86 -12.10 -9.76 8.02
CA GLN A 86 -11.34 -8.88 7.14
C GLN A 86 -10.39 -8.00 7.97
N TYR A 87 -9.09 -8.21 7.82
CA TYR A 87 -8.06 -7.44 8.55
C TYR A 87 -7.03 -6.74 7.64
N GLN A 88 -6.99 -7.09 6.35
CA GLN A 88 -6.10 -6.46 5.38
C GLN A 88 -6.87 -5.56 4.41
N GLY A 89 -6.21 -4.50 3.92
CA GLY A 89 -6.66 -3.77 2.73
C GLY A 89 -6.31 -4.51 1.43
N PRO A 90 -6.61 -3.91 0.26
CA PRO A 90 -6.33 -4.50 -1.05
C PRO A 90 -4.86 -4.85 -1.27
N GLN A 91 -4.60 -6.05 -1.78
CA GLN A 91 -3.26 -6.52 -2.14
C GLN A 91 -3.15 -6.61 -3.67
N LEU A 92 -2.06 -6.05 -4.22
CA LEU A 92 -1.76 -6.13 -5.64
C LEU A 92 -1.43 -7.58 -6.02
N GLN A 93 -2.11 -8.11 -7.03
CA GLN A 93 -1.92 -9.47 -7.54
C GLN A 93 -1.10 -9.50 -8.84
N SER A 94 -1.32 -8.53 -9.73
CA SER A 94 -0.63 -8.50 -11.02
C SER A 94 -0.66 -7.12 -11.65
N VAL A 95 0.35 -6.83 -12.46
CA VAL A 95 0.41 -5.66 -13.35
C VAL A 95 0.57 -6.15 -14.78
N LYS A 96 -0.28 -5.66 -15.70
CA LYS A 96 -0.21 -6.00 -17.13
C LYS A 96 -0.19 -4.73 -17.97
N ALA A 97 0.80 -4.61 -18.85
CA ALA A 97 0.81 -3.57 -19.87
C ALA A 97 -0.18 -3.94 -20.99
N GLN A 98 -0.99 -2.95 -21.41
CA GLN A 98 -1.90 -3.08 -22.54
C GLN A 98 -1.88 -1.76 -23.34
N GLY A 99 -1.05 -1.71 -24.38
CA GLY A 99 -0.83 -0.49 -25.14
C GLY A 99 -0.18 0.59 -24.27
N ASP A 100 -0.85 1.74 -24.14
CA ASP A 100 -0.42 2.90 -23.36
C ASP A 100 -0.91 2.89 -21.90
N LYS A 101 -1.37 1.72 -21.41
CA LYS A 101 -1.96 1.59 -20.07
C LYS A 101 -1.32 0.47 -19.26
N LEU A 102 -1.39 0.62 -17.93
CA LEU A 102 -1.17 -0.46 -16.97
C LEU A 102 -2.50 -0.87 -16.34
N LEU A 103 -2.76 -2.18 -16.36
CA LEU A 103 -3.89 -2.81 -15.69
C LEU A 103 -3.36 -3.48 -14.42
N LEU A 104 -3.75 -2.95 -13.27
CA LEU A 104 -3.42 -3.47 -11.94
C LEU A 104 -4.62 -4.29 -11.45
N SER A 105 -4.40 -5.54 -11.05
CA SER A 105 -5.44 -6.40 -10.48
C SER A 105 -5.20 -6.64 -9.00
N PHE A 106 -6.27 -6.64 -8.21
CA PHE A 106 -6.23 -6.81 -6.77
C PHE A 106 -7.07 -8.01 -6.33
N ASP A 107 -6.80 -8.52 -5.13
CA ASP A 107 -7.47 -9.67 -4.53
C ASP A 107 -8.94 -9.41 -4.17
N GLN A 108 -9.32 -8.15 -3.94
CA GLN A 108 -10.63 -7.75 -3.44
C GLN A 108 -11.20 -6.51 -4.13
N GLN A 109 -12.47 -6.22 -3.86
CA GLN A 109 -13.14 -5.03 -4.39
C GLN A 109 -12.51 -3.77 -3.81
N LEU A 110 -12.32 -2.78 -4.68
CA LEU A 110 -11.62 -1.55 -4.34
C LEU A 110 -12.58 -0.40 -4.09
N VAL A 111 -12.18 0.48 -3.19
CA VAL A 111 -12.73 1.81 -2.98
C VAL A 111 -11.60 2.80 -3.25
N LEU A 112 -11.77 3.61 -4.29
CA LEU A 112 -10.81 4.65 -4.65
C LEU A 112 -11.34 6.01 -4.16
N LYS A 113 -10.65 6.61 -3.19
CA LYS A 113 -10.92 7.97 -2.70
C LYS A 113 -10.20 9.01 -3.59
N PRO A 114 -10.65 10.28 -3.59
CA PRO A 114 -9.93 11.36 -4.26
C PRO A 114 -8.51 11.54 -3.69
N GLY A 115 -7.56 11.89 -4.55
CA GLY A 115 -6.17 12.16 -4.21
C GLY A 115 -5.21 11.66 -5.29
N GLN A 116 -3.95 12.05 -5.21
CA GLN A 116 -2.94 11.75 -6.22
C GLN A 116 -1.84 10.89 -5.61
N SER A 117 -1.85 9.59 -5.92
CA SER A 117 -0.96 8.62 -5.27
C SER A 117 -0.51 7.47 -6.16
N PHE A 118 -0.87 7.48 -7.45
CA PHE A 118 -0.37 6.51 -8.42
C PHE A 118 0.51 7.23 -9.42
N ALA A 119 1.76 6.82 -9.54
CA ALA A 119 2.68 7.31 -10.56
C ALA A 119 3.09 6.15 -11.48
N ILE A 120 3.23 6.43 -12.77
CA ILE A 120 3.72 5.46 -13.76
C ILE A 120 4.92 6.04 -14.50
N ALA A 121 5.78 5.15 -15.01
CA ALA A 121 6.91 5.52 -15.84
C ALA A 121 7.05 4.56 -17.02
N GLY A 122 7.69 5.04 -18.10
CA GLY A 122 8.20 4.19 -19.16
C GLY A 122 9.52 3.54 -18.79
N SER A 123 10.27 3.08 -19.79
CA SER A 123 11.62 2.53 -19.60
C SER A 123 12.65 3.57 -19.20
N ASP A 124 12.32 4.86 -19.29
CA ASP A 124 13.15 5.99 -18.88
C ASP A 124 13.17 6.22 -17.36
N GLY A 125 12.27 5.57 -16.61
CA GLY A 125 12.15 5.75 -15.16
C GLY A 125 11.62 7.12 -14.73
N GLN A 126 11.10 7.93 -15.65
CA GLN A 126 10.54 9.25 -15.32
C GLN A 126 9.09 9.11 -14.87
N TYR A 127 8.89 9.04 -13.56
CA TYR A 127 7.57 8.89 -12.96
C TYR A 127 6.72 10.15 -13.15
N ARG A 128 5.48 9.94 -13.59
CA ARG A 128 4.44 10.97 -13.68
C ARG A 128 3.18 10.48 -13.01
N TRP A 129 2.43 11.39 -12.40
CA TRP A 129 1.13 11.05 -11.83
C TRP A 129 0.19 10.50 -12.88
N ALA A 130 -0.40 9.34 -12.63
CA ALA A 130 -1.28 8.66 -13.57
C ALA A 130 -2.72 9.14 -13.42
N GLN A 131 -3.44 9.22 -14.55
CA GLN A 131 -4.89 9.14 -14.50
C GLN A 131 -5.28 7.71 -14.11
N VAL A 132 -6.13 7.58 -13.09
CA VAL A 132 -6.59 6.29 -12.56
C VAL A 132 -8.07 6.13 -12.85
N THR A 133 -8.45 4.95 -13.36
CA THR A 133 -9.85 4.53 -13.51
C THR A 133 -10.07 3.22 -12.77
N LEU A 134 -11.09 3.18 -11.91
CA LEU A 134 -11.48 2.00 -11.15
C LEU A 134 -12.47 1.14 -11.96
N GLN A 135 -12.20 -0.17 -12.04
CA GLN A 135 -13.04 -1.18 -12.68
C GLN A 135 -13.13 -2.44 -11.81
N GLY A 136 -14.04 -2.44 -10.83
CA GLY A 136 -14.22 -3.58 -9.91
C GLY A 136 -12.99 -3.83 -9.03
N LYS A 137 -12.29 -4.94 -9.27
CA LYS A 137 -11.01 -5.29 -8.61
C LYS A 137 -9.78 -4.79 -9.35
N GLN A 138 -9.95 -3.99 -10.41
CA GLN A 138 -8.86 -3.53 -11.25
C GLN A 138 -8.74 -2.00 -11.26
N LEU A 139 -7.51 -1.51 -11.36
CA LEU A 139 -7.22 -0.13 -11.70
C LEU A 139 -6.58 -0.08 -13.09
N VAL A 140 -7.05 0.85 -13.92
CA VAL A 140 -6.46 1.17 -15.21
C VAL A 140 -5.75 2.50 -15.10
N LEU A 141 -4.43 2.50 -15.30
CA LEU A 141 -3.54 3.64 -15.16
C LEU A 141 -3.02 4.07 -16.53
N SER A 142 -2.98 5.37 -16.78
CA SER A 142 -2.46 5.95 -18.02
C SER A 142 -1.95 7.37 -17.81
N HIS A 143 -1.09 7.85 -18.72
CA HIS A 143 -0.65 9.24 -18.77
C HIS A 143 -0.49 9.65 -20.23
N ALA A 144 -0.89 10.88 -20.59
CA ALA A 144 -0.92 11.33 -21.99
C ALA A 144 0.46 11.22 -22.68
N ASP A 145 1.53 11.51 -21.94
CA ASP A 145 2.90 11.52 -22.45
C ASP A 145 3.63 10.17 -22.35
N ILE A 146 3.03 9.14 -21.74
CA ILE A 146 3.67 7.84 -21.54
C ILE A 146 2.99 6.80 -22.42
N LYS A 147 3.61 6.46 -23.56
CA LYS A 147 3.02 5.55 -24.57
C LYS A 147 3.28 4.07 -24.30
N ALA A 148 4.27 3.74 -23.48
CA ALA A 148 4.62 2.38 -23.11
C ALA A 148 5.00 2.34 -21.62
N PRO A 149 4.02 2.46 -20.70
CA PRO A 149 4.31 2.39 -19.28
C PRO A 149 4.73 0.97 -18.90
N VAL A 150 5.79 0.86 -18.12
CA VAL A 150 6.34 -0.43 -17.64
C VAL A 150 6.54 -0.46 -16.13
N GLN A 151 6.41 0.69 -15.46
CA GLN A 151 6.58 0.81 -14.02
C GLN A 151 5.38 1.52 -13.39
N VAL A 152 5.05 1.15 -12.15
CA VAL A 152 4.04 1.82 -11.34
C VAL A 152 4.48 1.90 -9.89
N ARG A 153 4.17 3.03 -9.26
CA ARG A 153 4.31 3.27 -7.83
C ARG A 153 2.96 3.67 -7.26
N TYR A 154 2.59 3.09 -6.12
CA TYR A 154 1.45 3.51 -5.32
C TYR A 154 1.94 4.06 -3.97
N ALA A 155 1.46 5.24 -3.60
CA ALA A 155 1.74 5.91 -2.34
C ALA A 155 3.24 6.00 -2.01
N TRP A 156 4.07 6.23 -3.04
CA TRP A 156 5.53 6.27 -2.94
C TRP A 156 6.03 7.68 -2.59
N ALA A 157 5.83 8.07 -1.33
CA ALA A 157 6.29 9.32 -0.75
C ALA A 157 6.39 9.19 0.77
N ASP A 158 6.96 10.18 1.45
CA ASP A 158 7.01 10.20 2.92
C ASP A 158 5.60 10.40 3.52
N ASN A 159 4.81 11.30 2.91
CA ASN A 159 3.43 11.59 3.27
C ASN A 159 2.48 11.50 2.05
N PRO A 160 2.18 10.28 1.56
CA PRO A 160 1.30 10.09 0.41
C PRO A 160 -0.18 10.24 0.80
N ASP A 161 -1.04 10.53 -0.19
CA ASP A 161 -2.48 10.37 -0.01
C ASP A 161 -2.85 8.88 0.03
N ALA A 162 -3.36 8.40 1.15
CA ALA A 162 -3.95 7.08 1.21
C ALA A 162 -5.30 7.08 0.48
N VAL A 163 -5.31 6.68 -0.79
CA VAL A 163 -6.49 6.71 -1.67
C VAL A 163 -7.13 5.35 -1.95
N LEU A 164 -6.41 4.24 -1.77
CA LEU A 164 -6.90 2.90 -2.13
C LEU A 164 -7.29 2.11 -0.88
N TYR A 165 -8.55 1.70 -0.81
CA TYR A 165 -9.10 0.94 0.32
C TYR A 165 -9.93 -0.24 -0.18
N ASN A 166 -10.31 -1.14 0.71
CA ASN A 166 -11.38 -2.09 0.48
C ASN A 166 -12.72 -1.56 1.01
N GLN A 167 -13.78 -2.36 0.87
CA GLN A 167 -15.12 -2.02 1.35
C GLN A 167 -15.24 -1.94 2.88
N ALA A 168 -14.32 -2.55 3.63
CA ALA A 168 -14.24 -2.45 5.09
C ALA A 168 -13.51 -1.18 5.57
N GLY A 169 -13.02 -0.34 4.65
CA GLY A 169 -12.30 0.89 4.99
C GLY A 169 -10.84 0.66 5.40
N LEU A 170 -10.25 -0.49 5.09
CA LEU A 170 -8.84 -0.77 5.34
C LEU A 170 -7.97 -0.35 4.14
N PRO A 171 -6.89 0.43 4.35
CA PRO A 171 -6.06 0.95 3.27
C PRO A 171 -5.13 -0.12 2.68
N ALA A 172 -4.83 0.00 1.40
CA ALA A 172 -3.75 -0.74 0.75
C ALA A 172 -2.39 -0.19 1.22
N SER A 173 -1.39 -1.06 1.31
CA SER A 173 0.00 -0.68 1.53
C SER A 173 0.58 0.02 0.28
N PRO A 174 1.51 0.98 0.43
CA PRO A 174 2.38 1.40 -0.67
C PRO A 174 3.07 0.20 -1.33
N PHE A 175 3.34 0.33 -2.62
CA PHE A 175 4.07 -0.67 -3.41
C PHE A 175 4.74 -0.04 -4.63
N VAL A 176 5.68 -0.78 -5.21
CA VAL A 176 6.28 -0.52 -6.54
C VAL A 176 6.25 -1.78 -7.40
N TYR A 177 6.09 -1.61 -8.71
CA TYR A 177 6.23 -2.67 -9.70
C TYR A 177 6.99 -2.14 -10.94
N PRO A 178 7.93 -2.92 -11.53
CA PRO A 178 8.45 -4.16 -10.96
C PRO A 178 9.12 -3.90 -9.60
N ALA A 179 9.07 -4.90 -8.74
CA ALA A 179 9.77 -4.86 -7.46
C ALA A 179 11.28 -4.69 -7.74
N GLU A 180 11.91 -3.75 -7.03
CA GLU A 180 13.38 -3.70 -6.90
C GLU A 180 13.93 -4.95 -6.21
#